data_AF-A0A933REJ2-F1
#
_entry.id   AF-A0A933REJ2-F1
#
_cell.length_a   1.000
_cell.length_b   1.000
_cell.length_c   1.000
_cell.angle_alpha   90.00
_cell.angle_beta   90.00
_cell.angle_gamma   90.00
#
_symmetry.space_group_name_H-M   'P 1'
#
loop_
_entity.id
_entity.type
_entity.pdbx_description
1 polymer ?
#
loop_
_entity_poly.entity_id
_entity_poly.type
_entity_poly.pdbx_seq_one_letter_code
_entity_poly.pdbx_strand_id
1 'polypeptide(L)'
;VADSAQDNVTSLPGWTGGYVTIAGPLGTSLVGVSAVDPSLHGTPPAGYTLPDGLLSFTLDIGAASQATVRIFTPSAGSVNGYAKFHDGVWSLLPASNVTVDPSGDWVDVTLVDGGIGDDDEVVNGTIVDPGGVVLVADNVAPAVTCAAAPTTWSKTDISIACTATDAGSGLAQAGDASFSLSTSVPDGTETANASTGSRSVCDVAGNCSSVGPFTGLKVDKQAPSITITSPTGADVNRGQTLTARYSCADAGSGVATCAGPVRNNSNINTSVAGQFSFTVNATDRAGNTSTTTVPYRVLAPNAAPTVRADMGISGLQEVGFQSRTVTLTGSFADPDGTAPYTASVQWAAGAAFTPASVTGNQIAASFTYPSAGTRTVTVKVCDVRGACGTDTVKVRAGVTVKVTPVVQCVTDRGSRQTPRYEARFGYTNPAGYAIVIPTTATENTFTSSPSLRGQPQIFRAGTQRNVFTVGFASGTQSWRLNGTTVSASPSTRRC
;
A
#
# COMPACT_ATOMS: atom_id res chain seq x y z
N VAL A 1 18.49 75.58 36.55
CA VAL A 1 18.58 76.57 37.64
C VAL A 1 19.86 76.22 38.40
N ALA A 2 20.52 77.14 39.10
CA ALA A 2 21.66 76.73 39.92
C ALA A 2 21.15 75.85 41.06
N ASP A 3 21.87 74.78 41.44
CA ASP A 3 21.41 73.88 42.51
C ASP A 3 21.18 74.61 43.82
N SER A 4 21.99 75.65 44.10
CA SER A 4 21.82 76.54 45.26
C SER A 4 20.52 77.35 45.28
N ALA A 5 19.77 77.36 44.17
CA ALA A 5 18.47 78.00 44.02
C ALA A 5 17.34 76.98 43.81
N GLN A 6 17.61 75.69 44.04
CA GLN A 6 16.63 74.60 44.01
C GLN A 6 16.58 73.95 45.39
N ASP A 7 15.39 73.90 45.99
CA ASP A 7 15.22 73.22 47.27
C ASP A 7 15.51 71.72 47.10
N ASN A 8 16.24 71.15 48.08
CA ASN A 8 16.57 69.72 48.15
C ASN A 8 17.34 69.17 46.94
N VAL A 9 18.24 69.97 46.38
CA VAL A 9 19.19 69.53 45.36
C VAL A 9 20.61 69.75 45.87
N THR A 10 21.49 68.78 45.69
CA THR A 10 22.91 68.93 46.01
C THR A 10 23.76 68.30 44.92
N SER A 11 24.69 69.10 44.38
CA SER A 11 25.72 68.64 43.46
C SER A 11 27.07 68.61 44.14
N LEU A 12 27.80 67.52 43.92
CA LEU A 12 29.13 67.31 44.48
C LEU A 12 30.02 66.56 43.47
N PRO A 13 31.35 66.68 43.57
CA PRO A 13 32.24 65.83 42.81
C PRO A 13 31.97 64.36 43.13
N GLY A 14 31.79 63.54 42.09
CA GLY A 14 31.78 62.09 42.25
C GLY A 14 33.15 61.59 42.67
N TRP A 15 33.21 60.40 43.29
CA TRP A 15 34.46 59.84 43.83
C TRP A 15 35.54 59.65 42.75
N THR A 16 35.15 59.20 41.57
CA THR A 16 36.03 58.88 40.43
C THR A 16 36.26 60.07 39.50
N GLY A 17 35.67 61.24 39.80
CA GLY A 17 35.64 62.43 38.96
C GLY A 17 34.24 62.71 38.36
N GLY A 18 34.05 63.91 37.80
CA GLY A 18 32.72 64.38 37.35
C GLY A 18 31.87 64.95 38.50
N TYR A 19 30.65 65.39 38.18
CA TYR A 19 29.69 65.87 39.19
C TYR A 19 28.49 64.94 39.22
N VAL A 20 28.07 64.58 40.43
CA VAL A 20 26.82 63.85 40.70
C VAL A 20 25.87 64.82 41.38
N THR A 21 24.61 64.83 40.96
CA THR A 21 23.56 65.67 41.56
C THR A 21 22.49 64.76 42.14
N ILE A 22 22.21 64.88 43.43
CA ILE A 22 21.08 64.22 44.07
C ILE A 22 19.96 65.23 44.29
N ALA A 23 18.72 64.84 43.97
CA ALA A 23 17.52 65.63 44.16
C ALA A 23 16.49 64.82 44.96
N GLY A 24 16.08 65.35 46.11
CA GLY A 24 14.99 64.81 46.90
C GLY A 24 13.63 65.27 46.36
N PRO A 25 12.53 64.55 46.64
CA PRO A 25 11.20 64.98 46.21
C PRO A 25 10.76 66.26 46.95
N LEU A 26 9.81 66.99 46.36
CA LEU A 26 9.29 68.22 46.98
C LEU A 26 8.69 67.94 48.37
N GLY A 27 9.02 68.80 49.34
CA GLY A 27 8.56 68.67 50.74
C GLY A 27 9.45 67.80 51.64
N THR A 28 10.58 67.29 51.13
CA THR A 28 11.60 66.60 51.94
C THR A 28 12.72 67.55 52.38
N SER A 29 13.73 67.07 53.10
CA SER A 29 15.00 67.80 53.32
C SER A 29 16.20 66.88 53.15
N LEU A 30 17.14 67.24 52.26
CA LEU A 30 18.41 66.53 52.08
C LEU A 30 19.51 67.18 52.94
N VAL A 31 20.15 66.38 53.79
CA VAL A 31 21.17 66.81 54.75
C VAL A 31 22.39 65.90 54.64
N GLY A 32 23.58 66.46 54.87
CA GLY A 32 24.81 65.67 55.03
C GLY A 32 25.31 64.97 53.77
N VAL A 33 24.89 65.41 52.59
CA VAL A 33 25.26 64.79 51.31
C VAL A 33 26.78 64.83 51.11
N SER A 34 27.38 63.66 50.93
CA SER A 34 28.82 63.51 50.69
C SER A 34 29.12 62.32 49.77
N ALA A 35 30.23 62.38 49.05
CA ALA A 35 30.74 61.25 48.28
C ALA A 35 31.68 60.42 49.17
N VAL A 36 31.53 59.11 49.11
CA VAL A 36 32.23 58.16 49.97
C VAL A 36 32.98 57.15 49.10
N ASP A 37 34.24 56.89 49.46
CA ASP A 37 35.06 55.87 48.83
C ASP A 37 34.52 54.48 49.17
N PRO A 38 34.09 53.68 48.16
CA PRO A 38 33.65 52.31 48.40
C PRO A 38 34.69 51.43 49.10
N SER A 39 35.99 51.72 48.98
CA SER A 39 37.06 50.94 49.61
C SER A 39 37.06 51.00 51.14
N LEU A 40 36.43 52.03 51.71
CA LEU A 40 36.22 52.18 53.16
C LEU A 40 35.13 51.23 53.69
N HIS A 41 34.35 50.60 52.79
CA HIS A 41 33.21 49.75 53.08
C HIS A 41 33.45 48.29 52.66
N GLY A 42 34.68 47.80 52.86
CA GLY A 42 35.08 46.44 52.45
C GLY A 42 35.22 46.28 50.93
N THR A 43 35.49 45.06 50.46
CA THR A 43 35.61 44.78 49.02
C THR A 43 34.21 44.53 48.43
N PRO A 44 33.77 45.29 47.41
CA PRO A 44 32.52 45.01 46.71
C PRO A 44 32.51 43.58 46.11
N PRO A 45 31.32 42.97 45.94
CA PRO A 45 31.20 41.68 45.28
C PRO A 45 31.82 41.68 43.88
N ALA A 46 32.37 40.54 43.47
CA ALA A 46 32.92 40.39 42.12
C ALA A 46 31.84 40.70 41.06
N GLY A 47 32.18 41.53 40.06
CA GLY A 47 31.26 42.00 39.03
C GLY A 47 30.61 43.34 39.33
N TYR A 48 30.74 43.89 40.55
CA TYR A 48 30.22 45.22 40.87
C TYR A 48 31.23 46.28 40.45
N THR A 49 30.79 47.22 39.62
CA THR A 49 31.52 48.44 39.30
C THR A 49 30.69 49.60 39.82
N LEU A 50 31.26 50.39 40.73
CA LEU A 50 30.64 51.58 41.31
C LEU A 50 31.25 52.82 40.63
N PRO A 51 30.75 53.22 39.45
CA PRO A 51 31.45 54.20 38.62
C PRO A 51 31.55 55.57 39.28
N ASP A 52 30.66 55.93 40.21
CA ASP A 52 30.66 57.23 40.88
C ASP A 52 31.05 57.16 42.37
N GLY A 53 31.38 55.97 42.87
CA GLY A 53 31.53 55.71 44.31
C GLY A 53 30.18 55.54 45.04
N LEU A 54 30.17 55.77 46.34
CA LEU A 54 28.94 55.84 47.15
C LEU A 54 28.58 57.30 47.43
N LEU A 55 27.29 57.57 47.60
CA LEU A 55 26.73 58.77 48.18
C LEU A 55 26.27 58.44 49.60
N SER A 56 26.64 59.28 50.56
CA SER A 56 26.09 59.26 51.91
C SER A 56 25.22 60.49 52.11
N PHE A 57 23.96 60.31 52.51
CA PHE A 57 23.05 61.41 52.80
C PHE A 57 21.99 61.01 53.85
N THR A 58 21.32 62.02 54.37
CA THR A 58 20.15 61.90 55.25
C THR A 58 18.98 62.62 54.59
N LEU A 59 17.86 61.94 54.39
CA LEU A 59 16.65 62.48 53.78
C LEU A 59 15.51 62.50 54.80
N ASP A 60 15.09 63.68 55.24
CA ASP A 60 13.88 63.86 56.05
C ASP A 60 12.65 63.81 55.13
N ILE A 61 11.78 62.84 55.36
CA ILE A 61 10.55 62.61 54.58
C ILE A 61 9.28 62.89 55.40
N GLY A 62 9.42 63.38 56.64
CA GLY A 62 8.32 63.69 57.55
C GLY A 62 7.44 62.47 57.84
N ALA A 63 6.14 62.58 57.58
CA ALA A 63 5.18 61.50 57.83
C ALA A 63 5.03 60.51 56.67
N ALA A 64 5.80 60.66 55.58
CA ALA A 64 5.82 59.69 54.50
C ALA A 64 6.52 58.41 54.93
N SER A 65 6.18 57.28 54.29
CA SER A 65 6.81 55.98 54.56
C SER A 65 7.93 55.63 53.57
N GLN A 66 8.01 56.32 52.44
CA GLN A 66 9.05 56.14 51.42
C GLN A 66 9.24 57.42 50.62
N ALA A 67 10.41 57.58 50.01
CA ALA A 67 10.70 58.66 49.07
C ALA A 67 11.58 58.17 47.92
N THR A 68 11.43 58.80 46.76
CA THR A 68 12.26 58.54 45.59
C THR A 68 13.21 59.69 45.40
N VAL A 69 14.52 59.43 45.54
CA VAL A 69 15.57 60.39 45.19
C VAL A 69 15.97 60.19 43.72
N ARG A 70 16.24 61.29 43.04
CA ARG A 70 16.80 61.27 41.69
C ARG A 70 18.29 61.59 41.73
N ILE A 71 19.10 60.72 41.15
CA ILE A 71 20.54 60.90 41.04
C ILE A 71 20.86 61.17 39.57
N PHE A 72 21.23 62.40 39.23
CA PHE A 72 21.81 62.73 37.93
C PHE A 72 23.30 62.41 37.96
N THR A 73 23.75 61.61 37.01
CA THR A 73 25.14 61.16 36.94
C THR A 73 25.57 60.96 35.48
N PRO A 74 26.83 61.30 35.12
CA PRO A 74 27.39 60.97 33.81
C PRO A 74 27.46 59.45 33.55
N SER A 75 27.37 58.64 34.61
CA SER A 75 27.42 57.18 34.55
C SER A 75 26.04 56.53 34.44
N ALA A 76 24.94 57.30 34.40
CA ALA A 76 23.58 56.74 34.38
C ALA A 76 23.35 55.80 33.17
N GLY A 77 23.95 56.09 32.02
CA GLY A 77 23.91 55.20 30.85
C GLY A 77 24.73 53.91 30.95
N SER A 78 25.53 53.73 32.01
CA SER A 78 26.43 52.56 32.17
C SER A 78 26.16 51.74 33.43
N VAL A 79 25.12 52.06 34.21
CA VAL A 79 24.73 51.36 35.44
C VAL A 79 23.39 50.64 35.26
N ASN A 80 23.15 49.62 36.08
CA ASN A 80 21.92 48.82 36.04
C ASN A 80 21.28 48.58 37.41
N GLY A 81 21.78 49.24 38.47
CA GLY A 81 21.22 49.10 39.81
C GLY A 81 21.74 50.14 40.81
N TYR A 82 21.35 49.93 42.06
CA TYR A 82 21.84 50.69 43.21
C TYR A 82 22.31 49.72 44.29
N ALA A 83 23.59 49.80 44.66
CA ALA A 83 24.21 48.98 45.68
C ALA A 83 24.21 49.70 47.03
N LYS A 84 23.96 48.94 48.09
CA LYS A 84 24.09 49.36 49.48
C LYS A 84 25.19 48.58 50.15
N PHE A 85 25.79 49.24 51.14
CA PHE A 85 26.59 48.57 52.14
C PHE A 85 26.00 48.86 53.51
N HIS A 86 25.59 47.81 54.22
CA HIS A 86 25.00 47.90 55.55
C HIS A 86 25.51 46.74 56.40
N ASP A 87 25.89 47.03 57.65
CA ASP A 87 26.40 46.06 58.65
C ASP A 87 27.44 45.04 58.10
N GLY A 88 28.41 45.52 57.32
CA GLY A 88 29.47 44.67 56.76
C GLY A 88 29.08 43.89 55.49
N VAL A 89 27.86 44.05 54.99
CA VAL A 89 27.31 43.28 53.86
C VAL A 89 26.92 44.21 52.71
N TRP A 90 27.37 43.83 51.51
CA TRP A 90 26.92 44.45 50.27
C TRP A 90 25.60 43.84 49.80
N SER A 91 24.64 44.66 49.40
CA SER A 91 23.37 44.23 48.81
C SER A 91 22.98 45.11 47.62
N LEU A 92 22.10 44.60 46.76
CA LEU A 92 21.44 45.41 45.73
C LEU A 92 20.03 45.73 46.18
N LEU A 93 19.59 46.95 45.88
CA LEU A 93 18.17 47.24 45.96
C LEU A 93 17.41 46.39 44.94
N PRO A 94 16.17 45.98 45.26
CA PRO A 94 15.30 45.33 44.29
C PRO A 94 15.15 46.20 43.04
N ALA A 95 15.07 45.57 41.86
CA ALA A 95 14.91 46.31 40.60
C ALA A 95 13.63 47.17 40.57
N SER A 96 12.60 46.84 41.36
CA SER A 96 11.40 47.68 41.53
C SER A 96 11.66 49.03 42.20
N ASN A 97 12.79 49.16 42.90
CA ASN A 97 13.18 50.36 43.64
C ASN A 97 14.18 51.21 42.87
N VAL A 98 14.66 50.77 41.70
CA VAL A 98 15.66 51.48 40.91
C VAL A 98 15.15 51.63 39.48
N THR A 99 15.01 52.86 39.02
CA THR A 99 14.66 53.17 37.62
C THR A 99 15.79 53.96 36.99
N VAL A 100 16.49 53.34 36.04
CA VAL A 100 17.51 54.03 35.24
C VAL A 100 16.84 54.70 34.04
N ASP A 101 17.15 55.97 33.83
CA ASP A 101 16.64 56.74 32.70
C ASP A 101 17.10 56.16 31.37
N PRO A 102 16.20 55.89 30.41
CA PRO A 102 16.58 55.39 29.09
C PRO A 102 17.49 56.32 28.28
N SER A 103 17.51 57.63 28.53
CA SER A 103 18.50 58.54 27.91
C SER A 103 19.85 58.56 28.63
N GLY A 104 19.97 57.89 29.78
CA GLY A 104 21.21 57.73 30.51
C GLY A 104 21.62 58.96 31.30
N ASP A 105 20.67 59.82 31.68
CA ASP A 105 20.96 61.09 32.37
C ASP A 105 20.76 61.01 33.89
N TRP A 106 19.92 60.09 34.38
CA TRP A 106 19.63 59.94 35.81
C TRP A 106 19.21 58.52 36.22
N VAL A 107 19.23 58.28 37.53
CA VAL A 107 18.72 57.07 38.19
C VAL A 107 17.79 57.49 39.34
N ASP A 108 16.55 57.03 39.32
CA ASP A 108 15.61 57.18 40.42
C ASP A 108 15.75 55.99 41.37
N VAL A 109 15.89 56.27 42.67
CA VAL A 109 16.04 55.26 43.72
C VAL A 109 14.97 55.50 44.79
N THR A 110 14.11 54.51 45.00
CA THR A 110 13.04 54.55 45.99
C THR A 110 13.48 53.85 47.27
N LEU A 111 13.51 54.61 48.36
CA LEU A 111 13.97 54.22 49.69
C LEU A 111 12.80 54.27 50.67
N VAL A 112 12.82 53.41 51.69
CA VAL A 112 11.74 53.23 52.68
C VAL A 112 12.29 53.51 54.07
N ASP A 113 11.66 54.43 54.81
CA ASP A 113 12.00 54.76 56.21
C ASP A 113 11.76 53.55 57.11
N GLY A 114 12.79 53.14 57.84
CA GLY A 114 12.87 51.90 58.60
C GLY A 114 12.87 50.62 57.76
N GLY A 115 13.29 50.70 56.49
CA GLY A 115 13.21 49.58 55.56
C GLY A 115 14.24 49.61 54.42
N ILE A 116 13.80 49.22 53.23
CA ILE A 116 14.69 49.05 52.06
C ILE A 116 15.45 50.35 51.79
N GLY A 117 16.78 50.25 51.91
CA GLY A 117 17.68 51.34 51.60
C GLY A 117 17.75 52.43 52.67
N ASP A 118 17.30 52.17 53.88
CA ASP A 118 17.56 52.98 55.06
C ASP A 118 18.55 52.26 55.98
N ASP A 119 19.64 52.92 56.34
CA ASP A 119 20.81 52.34 57.00
C ASP A 119 20.64 52.18 58.50
N ASP A 120 19.80 53.00 59.14
CA ASP A 120 19.52 52.83 60.57
C ASP A 120 18.39 51.82 60.84
N GLU A 121 17.63 51.46 59.80
CA GLU A 121 16.44 50.59 59.84
C GLU A 121 15.37 51.05 60.86
N VAL A 122 15.34 52.34 61.24
CA VAL A 122 14.38 52.88 62.22
C VAL A 122 13.32 53.73 61.53
N VAL A 123 12.05 53.36 61.70
CA VAL A 123 10.92 54.22 61.26
C VAL A 123 10.88 55.49 62.12
N ASN A 124 11.42 56.60 61.62
CA ASN A 124 11.54 57.86 62.34
C ASN A 124 11.27 59.11 61.48
N GLY A 125 10.87 58.92 60.23
CA GLY A 125 10.66 59.99 59.24
C GLY A 125 11.94 60.44 58.55
N THR A 126 13.06 59.75 58.74
CA THR A 126 14.37 60.08 58.17
C THR A 126 15.01 58.85 57.58
N ILE A 127 15.45 58.93 56.33
CA ILE A 127 16.20 57.87 55.66
C ILE A 127 17.69 58.21 55.69
N VAL A 128 18.51 57.35 56.29
CA VAL A 128 19.96 57.42 56.26
C VAL A 128 20.46 56.50 55.15
N ASP A 129 21.22 57.01 54.18
CA ASP A 129 21.65 56.21 53.04
C ASP A 129 23.13 56.44 52.72
N PRO A 130 24.01 55.46 52.99
CA PRO A 130 25.22 55.22 52.24
C PRO A 130 24.98 54.17 51.14
N GLY A 131 25.00 54.59 49.87
CA GLY A 131 24.73 53.73 48.72
C GLY A 131 25.21 54.34 47.40
N GLY A 132 25.28 53.56 46.33
CA GLY A 132 25.78 54.07 45.05
C GLY A 132 25.16 53.38 43.85
N VAL A 133 25.08 54.12 42.75
CA VAL A 133 24.75 53.51 41.46
C VAL A 133 25.82 52.49 41.09
N VAL A 134 25.39 51.35 40.56
CA VAL A 134 26.27 50.21 40.28
C VAL A 134 25.99 49.61 38.91
N LEU A 135 27.04 49.23 38.22
CA LEU A 135 26.99 48.27 37.13
C LEU A 135 27.34 46.90 37.70
N VAL A 136 26.37 46.00 37.68
CA VAL A 136 26.59 44.58 37.97
C VAL A 136 26.81 43.88 36.64
N ALA A 137 28.05 43.51 36.36
CA ALA A 137 28.42 42.76 35.15
C ALA A 137 27.97 41.30 35.29
N ASP A 138 27.06 40.87 34.43
CA ASP A 138 26.75 39.46 34.26
C ASP A 138 27.82 38.80 33.38
N ASN A 139 28.50 37.81 33.95
CA ASN A 139 29.57 37.05 33.29
C ASN A 139 29.24 35.53 33.24
N VAL A 140 28.00 35.15 33.53
CA VAL A 140 27.57 33.75 33.61
C VAL A 140 26.70 33.45 32.40
N ALA A 141 27.20 32.63 31.49
CA ALA A 141 26.41 32.19 30.35
C ALA A 141 25.17 31.37 30.77
N PRO A 142 24.09 31.40 29.97
CA PRO A 142 22.88 30.64 30.26
C PRO A 142 23.13 29.15 30.49
N ALA A 143 22.43 28.57 31.48
CA ALA A 143 22.44 27.14 31.71
C ALA A 143 21.49 26.44 30.74
N VAL A 144 22.02 25.51 29.92
CA VAL A 144 21.24 24.75 28.94
C VAL A 144 21.16 23.28 29.37
N THR A 145 19.94 22.73 29.43
CA THR A 145 19.66 21.33 29.74
C THR A 145 18.87 20.67 28.61
N CYS A 146 19.30 19.50 28.15
CA CYS A 146 18.63 18.74 27.09
C CYS A 146 18.21 17.34 27.55
N ALA A 147 17.18 16.80 26.90
CA ALA A 147 16.77 15.41 27.05
C ALA A 147 17.88 14.44 26.60
N ALA A 148 17.88 13.24 27.15
CA ALA A 148 18.83 12.20 26.74
C ALA A 148 18.59 11.77 25.28
N ALA A 149 19.68 11.67 24.52
CA ALA A 149 19.63 11.16 23.15
C ALA A 149 19.23 9.67 23.13
N PRO A 150 18.31 9.24 22.24
CA PRO A 150 17.92 7.85 22.12
C PRO A 150 19.07 7.00 21.56
N THR A 151 19.19 5.75 22.04
CA THR A 151 20.24 4.80 21.64
C THR A 151 19.77 3.74 20.64
N THR A 152 18.46 3.67 20.40
CA THR A 152 17.80 2.76 19.46
C THR A 152 17.56 3.41 18.12
N TRP A 153 17.34 2.60 17.08
CA TRP A 153 16.95 3.08 15.76
C TRP A 153 15.60 3.79 15.79
N SER A 154 15.49 4.89 15.05
CA SER A 154 14.26 5.64 14.84
C SER A 154 13.86 5.63 13.36
N LYS A 155 12.58 5.38 13.07
CA LYS A 155 12.01 5.49 11.71
C LYS A 155 11.70 6.92 11.25
N THR A 156 11.90 7.89 12.13
CA THR A 156 11.75 9.32 11.84
C THR A 156 12.98 10.06 12.33
N ASP A 157 13.11 11.32 11.94
CA ASP A 157 14.13 12.18 12.56
C ASP A 157 13.95 12.23 14.08
N ILE A 158 15.09 12.21 14.77
CA ILE A 158 15.15 12.29 16.22
C ILE A 158 15.12 13.77 16.59
N SER A 159 14.25 14.14 17.53
CA SER A 159 14.14 15.50 18.08
C SER A 159 14.47 15.49 19.57
N ILE A 160 15.51 16.22 19.95
CA ILE A 160 15.98 16.35 21.33
C ILE A 160 15.52 17.71 21.86
N ALA A 161 14.63 17.69 22.85
CA ALA A 161 14.16 18.88 23.53
C ALA A 161 15.22 19.43 24.47
N CYS A 162 15.39 20.75 24.46
CA CYS A 162 16.32 21.50 25.29
C CYS A 162 15.60 22.70 25.93
N THR A 163 16.04 23.06 27.11
CA THR A 163 15.59 24.23 27.87
C THR A 163 16.79 25.05 28.30
N ALA A 164 16.63 26.37 28.35
CA ALA A 164 17.65 27.27 28.83
C ALA A 164 17.09 28.24 29.86
N THR A 165 17.90 28.55 30.87
CA THR A 165 17.59 29.57 31.87
C THR A 165 18.85 30.36 32.17
N ASP A 166 18.68 31.66 32.40
CA ASP A 166 19.75 32.50 32.93
C ASP A 166 19.27 33.19 34.21
N ALA A 167 20.15 33.26 35.20
CA ALA A 167 19.87 33.83 36.52
C ALA A 167 20.43 35.25 36.69
N GLY A 168 21.26 35.72 35.75
CA GLY A 168 21.85 37.05 35.73
C GLY A 168 20.99 38.03 34.95
N SER A 169 21.41 38.34 33.72
CA SER A 169 20.80 39.33 32.84
C SER A 169 19.57 38.81 32.07
N GLY A 170 19.28 37.51 32.17
CA GLY A 170 18.19 36.85 31.45
C GLY A 170 18.56 36.52 30.01
N LEU A 171 17.76 35.68 29.35
CA LEU A 171 18.04 35.26 27.97
C LEU A 171 17.90 36.42 26.98
N ALA A 172 18.87 36.56 26.05
CA ALA A 172 18.80 37.52 24.95
C ALA A 172 17.58 37.30 24.05
N GLN A 173 17.19 36.03 23.87
CA GLN A 173 16.03 35.64 23.08
C GLN A 173 15.09 34.79 23.93
N ALA A 174 13.86 35.27 24.16
CA ALA A 174 12.86 34.51 24.91
C ALA A 174 12.54 33.14 24.28
N GLY A 175 12.70 32.99 22.97
CA GLY A 175 12.55 31.72 22.24
C GLY A 175 13.64 30.68 22.54
N ASP A 176 14.67 31.02 23.31
CA ASP A 176 15.71 30.08 23.75
C ASP A 176 15.31 29.33 25.02
N ALA A 177 14.26 29.78 25.72
CA ALA A 177 13.78 29.12 26.92
C ALA A 177 13.36 27.65 26.67
N SER A 178 12.87 27.34 25.46
CA SER A 178 12.52 25.98 25.04
C SER A 178 12.70 25.82 23.53
N PHE A 179 13.51 24.84 23.12
CA PHE A 179 13.76 24.53 21.71
C PHE A 179 14.08 23.05 21.49
N SER A 180 14.17 22.64 20.23
CA SER A 180 14.57 21.27 19.88
C SER A 180 15.67 21.25 18.83
N LEU A 181 16.63 20.33 19.00
CA LEU A 181 17.62 20.00 17.99
C LEU A 181 17.23 18.69 17.32
N SER A 182 17.09 18.70 16.00
CA SER A 182 16.63 17.53 15.23
C SER A 182 17.65 17.07 14.19
N THR A 183 17.64 15.78 13.88
CA THR A 183 18.33 15.24 12.70
C THR A 183 17.58 15.62 11.42
N SER A 184 18.25 15.48 10.27
CA SER A 184 17.63 15.64 8.95
C SER A 184 18.16 14.56 8.01
N VAL A 185 17.55 13.38 8.09
CA VAL A 185 17.92 12.22 7.25
C VAL A 185 16.91 12.10 6.10
N PRO A 186 17.34 12.03 4.83
CA PRO A 186 16.43 11.88 3.70
C PRO A 186 15.56 10.63 3.78
N ASP A 187 14.33 10.71 3.28
CA ASP A 187 13.43 9.56 3.22
C ASP A 187 14.02 8.44 2.35
N GLY A 188 13.80 7.19 2.74
CA GLY A 188 14.35 6.02 2.06
C GLY A 188 15.86 5.80 2.27
N THR A 189 16.47 6.50 3.23
CA THR A 189 17.88 6.32 3.59
C THR A 189 18.05 5.92 5.07
N GLU A 190 19.22 5.39 5.38
CA GLU A 190 19.58 4.89 6.71
C GLU A 190 21.00 5.34 7.10
N THR A 191 21.21 5.66 8.38
CA THR A 191 22.53 5.98 8.93
C THR A 191 22.59 5.75 10.44
N ALA A 192 23.68 5.15 10.90
CA ALA A 192 23.97 4.99 12.33
C ALA A 192 24.66 6.23 12.95
N ASN A 193 24.95 7.26 12.14
CA ASN A 193 25.73 8.43 12.52
C ASN A 193 25.01 9.74 12.14
N ALA A 194 23.69 9.79 12.25
CA ALA A 194 22.97 11.04 12.10
C ALA A 194 23.41 12.04 13.18
N SER A 195 23.35 13.32 12.82
CA SER A 195 23.62 14.40 13.76
C SER A 195 22.53 15.46 13.72
N THR A 196 22.31 16.11 14.85
CA THR A 196 21.53 17.35 14.90
C THR A 196 22.37 18.53 14.42
N GLY A 197 21.74 19.71 14.33
CA GLY A 197 22.49 20.98 14.35
C GLY A 197 22.99 21.34 15.76
N SER A 198 23.67 22.48 15.85
CA SER A 198 24.04 23.14 17.11
C SER A 198 23.21 24.40 17.32
N ARG A 199 23.11 24.86 18.57
CA ARG A 199 22.53 26.16 18.91
C ARG A 199 23.40 26.89 19.92
N SER A 200 23.60 28.18 19.69
CA SER A 200 24.18 29.10 20.68
C SER A 200 23.04 29.83 21.37
N VAL A 201 23.03 29.79 22.71
CA VAL A 201 22.05 30.48 23.56
C VAL A 201 22.81 31.52 24.36
N CYS A 202 22.41 32.79 24.24
CA CYS A 202 23.09 33.91 24.89
C CYS A 202 22.17 34.64 25.87
N ASP A 203 22.75 35.26 26.88
CA ASP A 203 22.06 36.20 27.77
C ASP A 203 22.10 37.65 27.21
N VAL A 204 21.40 38.57 27.86
CA VAL A 204 21.35 39.99 27.47
C VAL A 204 22.71 40.67 27.61
N ALA A 205 23.57 40.19 28.52
CA ALA A 205 24.94 40.68 28.70
C ALA A 205 25.94 40.17 27.63
N GLY A 206 25.52 39.21 26.78
CA GLY A 206 26.30 38.68 25.67
C GLY A 206 27.11 37.42 25.99
N ASN A 207 26.96 36.80 27.16
CA ASN A 207 27.60 35.51 27.44
C ASN A 207 26.80 34.38 26.80
N CYS A 208 27.47 33.42 26.16
CA CYS A 208 26.83 32.39 25.35
C CYS A 208 27.24 30.96 25.75
N SER A 209 26.27 30.07 25.77
CA SER A 209 26.45 28.61 25.89
C SER A 209 26.08 27.94 24.57
N SER A 210 26.94 27.02 24.10
CA SER A 210 26.65 26.23 22.89
C SER A 210 26.22 24.82 23.26
N VAL A 211 25.18 24.32 22.60
CA VAL A 211 24.69 22.95 22.74
C VAL A 211 24.58 22.26 21.39
N GLY A 212 24.90 20.97 21.37
CA GLY A 212 24.99 20.19 20.14
C GLY A 212 26.29 20.43 19.34
N PRO A 213 26.50 19.70 18.24
CA PRO A 213 25.54 18.76 17.67
C PRO A 213 25.55 17.45 18.47
N PHE A 214 24.37 16.84 18.64
CA PHE A 214 24.31 15.46 19.09
C PHE A 214 24.65 14.56 17.91
N THR A 215 25.61 13.65 18.09
CA THR A 215 26.11 12.76 17.03
C THR A 215 25.92 11.30 17.41
N GLY A 216 26.11 10.39 16.44
CA GLY A 216 25.91 8.95 16.67
C GLY A 216 24.44 8.55 16.84
N LEU A 217 23.52 9.40 16.37
CA LEU A 217 22.09 9.12 16.38
C LEU A 217 21.76 8.13 15.26
N LYS A 218 20.87 7.18 15.55
CA LYS A 218 20.52 6.08 14.64
C LYS A 218 19.16 6.33 14.01
N VAL A 219 19.14 6.65 12.72
CA VAL A 219 17.92 6.92 11.96
C VAL A 219 17.88 6.02 10.74
N ASP A 220 16.81 5.27 10.60
CA ASP A 220 16.58 4.35 9.49
C ASP A 220 15.17 4.59 8.95
N LYS A 221 15.09 5.25 7.80
CA LYS A 221 13.84 5.49 7.06
C LYS A 221 13.72 4.59 5.83
N GLN A 222 14.64 3.63 5.68
CA GLN A 222 14.70 2.76 4.52
C GLN A 222 13.89 1.49 4.82
N ALA A 223 12.97 1.13 3.93
CA ALA A 223 12.21 -0.09 4.11
C ALA A 223 13.06 -1.33 3.78
N PRO A 224 12.85 -2.46 4.48
CA PRO A 224 13.57 -3.69 4.19
C PRO A 224 13.26 -4.18 2.76
N SER A 225 14.25 -4.76 2.10
CA SER A 225 14.09 -5.39 0.79
C SER A 225 13.54 -6.82 0.91
N ILE A 226 12.68 -7.23 -0.03
CA ILE A 226 12.11 -8.58 -0.08
C ILE A 226 12.46 -9.21 -1.43
N THR A 227 12.96 -10.44 -1.40
CA THR A 227 13.19 -11.27 -2.61
C THR A 227 12.36 -12.54 -2.50
N ILE A 228 11.52 -12.82 -3.50
CA ILE A 228 10.77 -14.07 -3.63
C ILE A 228 11.28 -14.81 -4.86
N THR A 229 11.95 -15.95 -4.65
CA THR A 229 12.48 -16.81 -5.74
C THR A 229 11.61 -18.03 -5.99
N SER A 230 10.65 -18.33 -5.11
CA SER A 230 9.58 -19.29 -5.39
C SER A 230 8.33 -18.98 -4.55
N PRO A 231 7.15 -18.88 -5.18
CA PRO A 231 6.89 -19.13 -6.61
C PRO A 231 7.28 -17.94 -7.51
N THR A 232 7.57 -18.20 -8.79
CA THR A 232 7.91 -17.15 -9.79
C THR A 232 7.01 -17.28 -11.02
N GLY A 233 5.76 -16.83 -10.94
CA GLY A 233 4.82 -16.90 -12.06
C GLY A 233 4.59 -18.32 -12.61
N ALA A 234 4.93 -19.35 -11.82
CA ALA A 234 4.99 -20.72 -12.29
C ALA A 234 3.60 -21.37 -12.33
N ASP A 235 3.34 -22.08 -13.42
CA ASP A 235 2.28 -23.08 -13.51
C ASP A 235 2.77 -24.38 -12.83
N VAL A 236 1.99 -24.87 -11.86
CA VAL A 236 2.30 -26.08 -11.09
C VAL A 236 1.12 -27.01 -11.18
N ASN A 237 1.33 -28.30 -11.45
CA ASN A 237 0.21 -29.24 -11.50
C ASN A 237 -0.39 -29.45 -10.11
N ARG A 238 -1.70 -29.69 -10.04
CA ARG A 238 -2.38 -30.06 -8.79
C ARG A 238 -1.65 -31.22 -8.10
N GLY A 239 -1.33 -31.03 -6.82
CA GLY A 239 -0.61 -32.01 -6.00
C GLY A 239 0.90 -32.08 -6.23
N GLN A 240 1.46 -31.32 -7.17
CA GLN A 240 2.90 -31.21 -7.35
C GLN A 240 3.50 -30.37 -6.20
N THR A 241 4.67 -30.79 -5.72
CA THR A 241 5.42 -30.06 -4.70
C THR A 241 5.85 -28.69 -5.21
N LEU A 242 5.41 -27.64 -4.53
CA LEU A 242 5.87 -26.27 -4.70
C LEU A 242 6.41 -25.79 -3.36
N THR A 243 7.70 -25.46 -3.28
CA THR A 243 8.32 -25.06 -2.02
C THR A 243 8.60 -23.57 -2.01
N ALA A 244 8.14 -22.86 -0.97
CA ALA A 244 8.38 -21.44 -0.81
C ALA A 244 9.87 -21.14 -0.67
N ARG A 245 10.33 -20.09 -1.37
CA ARG A 245 11.67 -19.53 -1.25
C ARG A 245 11.58 -18.02 -1.25
N TYR A 246 11.91 -17.42 -0.12
CA TYR A 246 11.96 -15.97 0.04
C TYR A 246 12.96 -15.56 1.10
N SER A 247 13.45 -14.33 1.01
CA SER A 247 14.36 -13.70 1.96
C SER A 247 14.07 -12.22 2.09
N CYS A 248 14.36 -11.66 3.25
CA CYS A 248 14.30 -10.23 3.50
C CYS A 248 15.68 -9.75 3.95
N ALA A 249 16.08 -8.55 3.56
CA ALA A 249 17.35 -7.94 3.93
C ALA A 249 17.18 -6.46 4.24
N ASP A 250 17.92 -6.01 5.25
CA ASP A 250 17.91 -4.64 5.75
C ASP A 250 19.33 -4.32 6.24
N ALA A 251 19.90 -3.20 5.79
CA ALA A 251 21.29 -2.86 6.08
C ALA A 251 21.42 -1.90 7.27
N GLY A 252 20.37 -1.15 7.58
CA GLY A 252 20.30 -0.21 8.70
C GLY A 252 19.96 -0.90 10.02
N SER A 253 18.69 -0.82 10.41
CA SER A 253 18.24 -1.31 11.72
C SER A 253 18.20 -2.84 11.83
N GLY A 254 18.29 -3.53 10.70
CA GLY A 254 18.24 -4.97 10.56
C GLY A 254 16.80 -5.49 10.49
N VAL A 255 16.63 -6.69 9.95
CA VAL A 255 15.31 -7.31 9.80
C VAL A 255 14.74 -7.71 11.18
N ALA A 256 13.54 -7.25 11.51
CA ALA A 256 12.78 -7.70 12.66
C ALA A 256 11.83 -8.84 12.32
N THR A 257 11.09 -8.74 11.21
CA THR A 257 10.18 -9.79 10.73
C THR A 257 10.31 -10.00 9.22
N CYS A 258 10.14 -11.26 8.79
CA CYS A 258 10.13 -11.66 7.38
C CYS A 258 9.22 -12.88 7.23
N ALA A 259 7.96 -12.64 6.86
CA ALA A 259 6.89 -13.63 6.94
C ALA A 259 6.12 -13.77 5.63
N GLY A 260 6.05 -14.99 5.09
CA GLY A 260 5.12 -15.39 4.04
C GLY A 260 3.96 -16.25 4.59
N PRO A 261 3.03 -16.70 3.74
CA PRO A 261 1.89 -17.53 4.14
C PRO A 261 2.31 -18.91 4.69
N VAL A 262 3.48 -19.39 4.27
CA VAL A 262 4.17 -20.54 4.87
C VAL A 262 5.62 -20.14 5.15
N ARG A 263 6.29 -20.85 6.06
CA ARG A 263 7.70 -20.61 6.38
C ARG A 263 8.58 -20.81 5.14
N ASN A 264 9.69 -20.08 5.07
CA ASN A 264 10.72 -20.33 4.06
C ASN A 264 11.14 -21.81 4.08
N ASN A 265 11.34 -22.40 2.89
CA ASN A 265 11.58 -23.83 2.68
C ASN A 265 10.41 -24.78 2.99
N SER A 266 9.21 -24.27 3.30
CA SER A 266 8.02 -25.11 3.46
C SER A 266 7.22 -25.24 2.17
N ASN A 267 6.46 -26.32 2.06
CA ASN A 267 5.60 -26.56 0.90
C ASN A 267 4.36 -25.67 0.93
N ILE A 268 4.03 -25.12 -0.23
CA ILE A 268 2.78 -24.42 -0.52
C ILE A 268 1.72 -25.47 -0.87
N ASN A 269 0.49 -25.28 -0.39
CA ASN A 269 -0.60 -26.18 -0.70
C ASN A 269 -1.04 -26.04 -2.17
N THR A 270 -0.86 -27.10 -2.95
CA THR A 270 -1.25 -27.20 -4.38
C THR A 270 -2.39 -28.19 -4.61
N SER A 271 -3.17 -28.53 -3.57
CA SER A 271 -4.26 -29.52 -3.67
C SER A 271 -5.50 -29.04 -4.43
N VAL A 272 -5.61 -27.72 -4.64
CA VAL A 272 -6.73 -27.07 -5.33
C VAL A 272 -6.20 -26.34 -6.55
N ALA A 273 -6.79 -26.59 -7.72
CA ALA A 273 -6.47 -25.86 -8.94
C ALA A 273 -7.06 -24.45 -8.91
N GLY A 274 -6.33 -23.46 -9.44
CA GLY A 274 -6.75 -22.07 -9.41
C GLY A 274 -5.59 -21.09 -9.54
N GLN A 275 -5.92 -19.80 -9.56
CA GLN A 275 -4.94 -18.72 -9.52
C GLN A 275 -4.78 -18.23 -8.08
N PHE A 276 -3.53 -18.08 -7.64
CA PHE A 276 -3.19 -17.74 -6.27
C PHE A 276 -2.08 -16.67 -6.25
N SER A 277 -1.89 -16.08 -5.07
CA SER A 277 -0.80 -15.15 -4.80
C SER A 277 0.00 -15.58 -3.60
N PHE A 278 1.31 -15.32 -3.63
CA PHE A 278 2.22 -15.52 -2.52
C PHE A 278 2.76 -14.17 -2.07
N THR A 279 2.37 -13.74 -0.86
CA THR A 279 2.68 -12.41 -0.33
C THR A 279 3.60 -12.53 0.87
N VAL A 280 4.76 -11.87 0.79
CA VAL A 280 5.72 -11.75 1.90
C VAL A 280 5.67 -10.33 2.46
N ASN A 281 5.64 -10.22 3.78
CA ASN A 281 5.72 -8.96 4.52
C ASN A 281 7.00 -8.94 5.35
N ALA A 282 7.66 -7.79 5.39
CA ALA A 282 8.85 -7.57 6.19
C ALA A 282 8.72 -6.31 7.04
N THR A 283 9.37 -6.32 8.19
CA THR A 283 9.54 -5.15 9.06
C THR A 283 10.98 -5.14 9.57
N ASP A 284 11.61 -3.99 9.59
CA ASP A 284 12.92 -3.81 10.23
C ASP A 284 12.78 -3.48 11.73
N ARG A 285 13.88 -3.16 12.41
CA ARG A 285 13.87 -2.83 13.85
C ARG A 285 13.55 -1.37 14.16
N ALA A 286 13.60 -0.47 13.17
CA ALA A 286 13.12 0.91 13.28
C ALA A 286 11.58 0.98 13.14
N GLY A 287 10.97 -0.03 12.52
CA GLY A 287 9.56 -0.15 12.23
C GLY A 287 9.16 0.22 10.80
N ASN A 288 10.10 0.31 9.84
CA ASN A 288 9.73 0.41 8.42
C ASN A 288 9.24 -0.93 7.90
N THR A 289 8.31 -0.89 6.95
CA THR A 289 7.62 -2.07 6.44
C THR A 289 7.70 -2.15 4.92
N SER A 290 7.77 -3.37 4.39
CA SER A 290 7.60 -3.63 2.96
C SER A 290 6.75 -4.88 2.72
N THR A 291 6.13 -4.92 1.54
CA THR A 291 5.31 -6.04 1.09
C THR A 291 5.65 -6.35 -0.36
N THR A 292 5.82 -7.63 -0.69
CA THR A 292 6.00 -8.09 -2.08
C THR A 292 5.09 -9.27 -2.34
N THR A 293 4.45 -9.28 -3.51
CA THR A 293 3.50 -10.33 -3.93
C THR A 293 3.86 -10.85 -5.30
N VAL A 294 3.85 -12.18 -5.45
CA VAL A 294 4.05 -12.86 -6.74
C VAL A 294 2.85 -13.78 -7.04
N PRO A 295 2.35 -13.80 -8.28
CA PRO A 295 1.29 -14.73 -8.67
C PRO A 295 1.83 -16.13 -8.95
N TYR A 296 0.99 -17.15 -8.75
CA TYR A 296 1.23 -18.51 -9.22
C TYR A 296 -0.08 -19.20 -9.56
N ARG A 297 -0.02 -20.27 -10.36
CA ARG A 297 -1.23 -20.99 -10.77
C ARG A 297 -1.06 -22.48 -10.54
N VAL A 298 -2.08 -23.09 -9.95
CA VAL A 298 -2.18 -24.53 -9.83
C VAL A 298 -3.08 -25.05 -10.95
N LEU A 299 -2.51 -25.83 -11.87
CA LEU A 299 -3.20 -26.43 -13.01
C LEU A 299 -4.07 -27.60 -12.56
N ALA A 300 -5.28 -27.70 -13.11
CA ALA A 300 -6.05 -28.92 -13.03
C ALA A 300 -5.32 -30.08 -13.76
N PRO A 301 -5.48 -31.34 -13.29
CA PRO A 301 -5.01 -32.50 -14.04
C PRO A 301 -5.61 -32.50 -15.46
N ASN A 302 -4.80 -32.87 -16.44
CA ASN A 302 -5.28 -32.98 -17.82
C ASN A 302 -6.05 -34.29 -18.02
N ALA A 303 -7.23 -34.23 -18.63
CA ALA A 303 -8.07 -35.37 -18.94
C ALA A 303 -8.19 -35.56 -20.45
N ALA A 304 -8.04 -36.79 -20.94
CA ALA A 304 -8.19 -37.06 -22.36
C ALA A 304 -9.65 -36.88 -22.83
N PRO A 305 -9.89 -36.38 -24.06
CA PRO A 305 -11.22 -36.38 -24.66
C PRO A 305 -11.82 -37.79 -24.74
N THR A 306 -13.10 -37.95 -24.40
CA THR A 306 -13.84 -39.20 -24.67
C THR A 306 -14.37 -39.17 -26.10
N VAL A 307 -13.86 -40.05 -26.96
CA VAL A 307 -14.22 -40.13 -28.39
C VAL A 307 -15.37 -41.13 -28.61
N ARG A 308 -16.26 -40.83 -29.56
CA ARG A 308 -17.34 -41.70 -30.04
C ARG A 308 -17.31 -41.76 -31.56
N ALA A 309 -16.83 -42.87 -32.10
CA ALA A 309 -16.74 -43.14 -33.54
C ALA A 309 -18.03 -43.82 -34.06
N ASP A 310 -19.19 -43.32 -33.64
CA ASP A 310 -20.46 -44.04 -33.76
C ASP A 310 -21.38 -43.51 -34.88
N MET A 311 -20.87 -42.67 -35.79
CA MET A 311 -21.65 -42.04 -36.88
C MET A 311 -22.85 -41.23 -36.39
N GLY A 312 -22.85 -40.78 -35.12
CA GLY A 312 -24.00 -40.11 -34.49
C GLY A 312 -25.09 -41.09 -34.03
N ILE A 313 -24.81 -42.39 -34.01
CA ILE A 313 -25.73 -43.46 -33.61
C ILE A 313 -25.16 -44.18 -32.39
N SER A 314 -25.75 -43.92 -31.23
CA SER A 314 -25.33 -44.57 -29.99
C SER A 314 -25.28 -46.10 -30.12
N GLY A 315 -24.12 -46.66 -29.75
CA GLY A 315 -23.83 -48.09 -29.75
C GLY A 315 -23.48 -48.68 -31.12
N LEU A 316 -23.31 -47.88 -32.17
CA LEU A 316 -22.92 -48.38 -33.49
C LEU A 316 -21.45 -48.81 -33.51
N GLN A 317 -21.22 -50.12 -33.57
CA GLN A 317 -19.87 -50.70 -33.63
C GLN A 317 -19.44 -51.11 -35.05
N GLU A 318 -20.39 -51.19 -35.98
CA GLU A 318 -20.14 -51.64 -37.34
C GLU A 318 -21.08 -50.97 -38.36
N VAL A 319 -20.50 -50.46 -39.44
CA VAL A 319 -21.21 -49.73 -40.48
C VAL A 319 -20.68 -50.05 -41.88
N GLY A 320 -21.59 -50.22 -42.84
CA GLY A 320 -21.28 -50.48 -44.23
C GLY A 320 -21.61 -49.30 -45.14
N PHE A 321 -20.80 -49.12 -46.19
CA PHE A 321 -20.96 -48.10 -47.23
C PHE A 321 -20.97 -48.80 -48.58
N GLN A 322 -21.90 -48.43 -49.45
CA GLN A 322 -22.02 -49.03 -50.79
C GLN A 322 -20.90 -48.54 -51.73
N SER A 323 -20.41 -47.33 -51.49
CA SER A 323 -19.21 -46.81 -52.13
C SER A 323 -17.93 -47.34 -51.47
N ARG A 324 -16.82 -47.29 -52.21
CA ARG A 324 -15.47 -47.44 -51.65
C ARG A 324 -14.99 -46.19 -50.90
N THR A 325 -15.65 -45.05 -51.14
CA THR A 325 -15.46 -43.82 -50.37
C THR A 325 -16.33 -43.87 -49.13
N VAL A 326 -15.69 -43.83 -47.98
CA VAL A 326 -16.29 -43.81 -46.65
C VAL A 326 -16.19 -42.41 -46.09
N THR A 327 -17.31 -41.87 -45.61
CA THR A 327 -17.33 -40.65 -44.82
C THR A 327 -17.66 -41.03 -43.39
N LEU A 328 -16.70 -40.85 -42.49
CA LEU A 328 -16.85 -41.10 -41.07
C LEU A 328 -17.22 -39.81 -40.37
N THR A 329 -18.27 -39.87 -39.55
CA THR A 329 -18.58 -38.84 -38.56
C THR A 329 -18.47 -39.43 -37.17
N GLY A 330 -18.08 -38.59 -36.21
CA GLY A 330 -17.99 -38.96 -34.81
C GLY A 330 -18.16 -37.74 -33.93
N SER A 331 -18.24 -37.97 -32.63
CA SER A 331 -18.29 -36.90 -31.64
C SER A 331 -17.28 -37.13 -30.54
N PHE A 332 -17.02 -36.11 -29.73
CA PHE A 332 -16.23 -36.26 -28.52
C PHE A 332 -16.74 -35.33 -27.42
N ALA A 333 -16.36 -35.62 -26.18
CA ALA A 333 -16.55 -34.73 -25.04
C ALA A 333 -15.27 -34.72 -24.22
N ASP A 334 -14.79 -33.54 -23.86
CA ASP A 334 -13.63 -33.40 -23.00
C ASP A 334 -14.09 -33.07 -21.56
N PRO A 335 -13.74 -33.88 -20.55
CA PRO A 335 -14.07 -33.62 -19.16
C PRO A 335 -13.50 -32.31 -18.60
N ASP A 336 -12.34 -31.84 -19.09
CA ASP A 336 -11.69 -30.62 -18.60
C ASP A 336 -11.76 -29.44 -19.58
N GLY A 337 -12.21 -29.69 -20.82
CA GLY A 337 -12.50 -28.66 -21.81
C GLY A 337 -11.26 -28.03 -22.44
N THR A 338 -10.12 -28.71 -22.43
CA THR A 338 -8.81 -28.17 -22.85
C THR A 338 -8.63 -28.03 -24.37
N ALA A 339 -9.37 -27.10 -24.97
CA ALA A 339 -9.26 -26.73 -26.39
C ALA A 339 -7.97 -25.93 -26.71
N PRO A 340 -7.54 -25.82 -28.00
CA PRO A 340 -8.12 -26.44 -29.19
C PRO A 340 -7.85 -27.94 -29.31
N TYR A 341 -8.75 -28.64 -30.00
CA TYR A 341 -8.65 -30.07 -30.24
C TYR A 341 -8.09 -30.38 -31.62
N THR A 342 -7.32 -31.46 -31.72
CA THR A 342 -6.91 -32.04 -33.00
C THR A 342 -7.50 -33.44 -33.15
N ALA A 343 -8.03 -33.76 -34.32
CA ALA A 343 -8.54 -35.09 -34.63
C ALA A 343 -7.76 -35.73 -35.77
N SER A 344 -7.63 -37.04 -35.70
CA SER A 344 -7.03 -37.85 -36.75
C SER A 344 -7.66 -39.23 -36.81
N VAL A 345 -7.60 -39.86 -37.98
CA VAL A 345 -8.22 -41.17 -38.24
C VAL A 345 -7.18 -42.11 -38.83
N GLN A 346 -7.09 -43.30 -38.26
CA GLN A 346 -6.36 -44.43 -38.80
C GLN A 346 -7.34 -45.35 -39.52
N TRP A 347 -7.29 -45.38 -40.86
CA TRP A 347 -8.29 -46.03 -41.71
C TRP A 347 -8.13 -47.55 -41.85
N ALA A 348 -7.04 -48.11 -41.33
CA ALA A 348 -6.83 -49.55 -41.21
C ALA A 348 -5.87 -49.81 -40.03
N ALA A 349 -6.02 -50.94 -39.35
CA ALA A 349 -5.13 -51.32 -38.26
C ALA A 349 -3.65 -51.29 -38.73
N GLY A 350 -2.82 -50.56 -37.98
CA GLY A 350 -1.39 -50.38 -38.28
C GLY A 350 -1.05 -49.31 -39.32
N ALA A 351 -2.04 -48.66 -39.95
CA ALA A 351 -1.81 -47.55 -40.87
C ALA A 351 -1.44 -46.25 -40.13
N ALA A 352 -0.90 -45.27 -40.86
CA ALA A 352 -0.68 -43.93 -40.30
C ALA A 352 -2.02 -43.21 -40.01
N PHE A 353 -2.03 -42.37 -38.98
CA PHE A 353 -3.13 -41.45 -38.72
C PHE A 353 -3.12 -40.31 -39.74
N THR A 354 -4.27 -40.03 -40.35
CA THR A 354 -4.46 -38.87 -41.23
C THR A 354 -5.32 -37.81 -40.52
N PRO A 355 -5.07 -36.50 -40.72
CA PRO A 355 -5.87 -35.44 -40.10
C PRO A 355 -7.37 -35.57 -40.41
N ALA A 356 -8.21 -35.20 -39.44
CA ALA A 356 -9.65 -35.11 -39.57
C ALA A 356 -10.12 -33.70 -39.18
N SER A 357 -11.24 -33.27 -39.76
CA SER A 357 -11.83 -31.97 -39.44
C SER A 357 -12.55 -32.03 -38.11
N VAL A 358 -12.41 -30.97 -37.31
CA VAL A 358 -13.12 -30.76 -36.06
C VAL A 358 -13.98 -29.51 -36.17
N THR A 359 -15.28 -29.65 -35.97
CA THR A 359 -16.23 -28.53 -35.94
C THR A 359 -17.07 -28.64 -34.66
N GLY A 360 -16.85 -27.74 -33.70
CA GLY A 360 -17.41 -27.89 -32.37
C GLY A 360 -16.92 -29.18 -31.72
N ASN A 361 -17.86 -30.09 -31.39
CA ASN A 361 -17.57 -31.40 -30.82
C ASN A 361 -17.72 -32.55 -31.84
N GLN A 362 -17.82 -32.23 -33.13
CA GLN A 362 -17.99 -33.19 -34.21
C GLN A 362 -16.68 -33.39 -34.96
N ILE A 363 -16.44 -34.63 -35.36
CA ILE A 363 -15.31 -35.08 -36.16
C ILE A 363 -15.86 -35.51 -37.50
N ALA A 364 -15.21 -35.10 -38.58
CA ALA A 364 -15.53 -35.58 -39.93
C ALA A 364 -14.25 -35.91 -40.70
N ALA A 365 -14.26 -37.06 -41.37
CA ALA A 365 -13.16 -37.46 -42.23
C ALA A 365 -13.66 -38.37 -43.36
N SER A 366 -12.95 -38.38 -44.48
CA SER A 366 -13.30 -39.18 -45.66
C SER A 366 -12.11 -39.98 -46.15
N PHE A 367 -12.34 -41.21 -46.60
CA PHE A 367 -11.29 -42.04 -47.19
C PHE A 367 -11.83 -42.94 -48.28
N THR A 368 -11.07 -43.09 -49.37
CA THR A 368 -11.42 -43.98 -50.47
C THR A 368 -10.55 -45.21 -50.42
N TYR A 369 -11.15 -46.36 -50.11
CA TYR A 369 -10.43 -47.64 -50.10
C TYR A 369 -10.15 -48.14 -51.52
N PRO A 370 -8.96 -48.72 -51.77
CA PRO A 370 -8.63 -49.27 -53.09
C PRO A 370 -9.52 -50.47 -53.44
N SER A 371 -9.86 -51.29 -52.45
CA SER A 371 -10.68 -52.49 -52.58
C SER A 371 -11.85 -52.49 -51.59
N ALA A 372 -12.92 -53.20 -51.95
CA ALA A 372 -14.01 -53.48 -51.03
C ALA A 372 -13.53 -54.39 -49.88
N GLY A 373 -14.14 -54.26 -48.71
CA GLY A 373 -13.79 -55.09 -47.56
C GLY A 373 -14.07 -54.44 -46.22
N THR A 374 -13.77 -55.18 -45.15
CA THR A 374 -13.95 -54.73 -43.76
C THR A 374 -12.62 -54.21 -43.21
N ARG A 375 -12.66 -53.10 -42.48
CA ARG A 375 -11.51 -52.46 -41.83
C ARG A 375 -11.92 -52.01 -40.43
N THR A 376 -10.98 -52.11 -39.50
CA THR A 376 -11.10 -51.42 -38.21
C THR A 376 -10.53 -50.03 -38.37
N VAL A 377 -11.35 -49.02 -38.11
CA VAL A 377 -10.99 -47.61 -38.17
C VAL A 377 -10.86 -47.08 -36.75
N THR A 378 -9.77 -46.40 -36.45
CA THR A 378 -9.53 -45.79 -35.14
C THR A 378 -9.60 -44.27 -35.29
N VAL A 379 -10.48 -43.63 -34.51
CA VAL A 379 -10.55 -42.17 -34.39
C VAL A 379 -9.78 -41.76 -33.16
N LYS A 380 -8.92 -40.76 -33.27
CA LYS A 380 -8.13 -40.19 -32.18
C LYS A 380 -8.40 -38.71 -32.07
N VAL A 381 -8.66 -38.22 -30.87
CA VAL A 381 -8.77 -36.78 -30.57
C VAL A 381 -7.82 -36.45 -29.43
N CYS A 382 -7.02 -35.39 -29.60
CA CYS A 382 -6.13 -34.88 -28.57
C CYS A 382 -6.51 -33.45 -28.20
N ASP A 383 -6.39 -33.13 -26.92
CA ASP A 383 -6.41 -31.77 -26.39
C ASP A 383 -5.07 -31.04 -26.64
N VAL A 384 -5.02 -29.74 -26.34
CA VAL A 384 -3.82 -28.91 -26.54
C VAL A 384 -2.68 -29.24 -25.57
N ARG A 385 -2.97 -29.88 -24.44
CA ARG A 385 -1.99 -30.34 -23.45
C ARG A 385 -1.48 -31.76 -23.74
N GLY A 386 -1.95 -32.38 -24.83
CA GLY A 386 -1.47 -33.63 -25.39
C GLY A 386 -2.13 -34.89 -24.87
N ALA A 387 -3.17 -34.83 -24.00
CA ALA A 387 -3.91 -36.05 -23.69
C ALA A 387 -4.85 -36.40 -24.83
N CYS A 388 -4.92 -37.70 -25.16
CA CYS A 388 -5.63 -38.18 -26.33
C CYS A 388 -6.55 -39.33 -25.97
N GLY A 389 -7.80 -39.27 -26.44
CA GLY A 389 -8.70 -40.40 -26.45
C GLY A 389 -8.81 -41.03 -27.82
N THR A 390 -9.23 -42.29 -27.84
CA THR A 390 -9.48 -43.03 -29.07
C THR A 390 -10.76 -43.83 -28.98
N ASP A 391 -11.42 -44.03 -30.11
CA ASP A 391 -12.50 -45.00 -30.27
C ASP A 391 -12.36 -45.72 -31.61
N THR A 392 -12.91 -46.93 -31.71
CA THR A 392 -12.80 -47.77 -32.91
C THR A 392 -14.16 -48.19 -33.43
N VAL A 393 -14.29 -48.22 -34.76
CA VAL A 393 -15.50 -48.69 -35.45
C VAL A 393 -15.11 -49.57 -36.63
N LYS A 394 -15.88 -50.64 -36.86
CA LYS A 394 -15.72 -51.48 -38.05
C LYS A 394 -16.43 -50.84 -39.23
N VAL A 395 -15.69 -50.61 -40.31
CA VAL A 395 -16.20 -50.04 -41.55
C VAL A 395 -16.13 -51.09 -42.65
N ARG A 396 -17.22 -51.27 -43.39
CA ARG A 396 -17.27 -52.08 -44.61
C ARG A 396 -17.42 -51.19 -45.83
N ALA A 397 -16.38 -51.11 -46.65
CA ALA A 397 -16.41 -50.34 -47.90
C ALA A 397 -16.84 -51.22 -49.07
N GLY A 398 -17.64 -50.67 -49.99
CA GLY A 398 -18.09 -51.36 -51.20
C GLY A 398 -19.10 -52.50 -50.96
N VAL A 399 -20.03 -52.35 -50.02
CA VAL A 399 -21.04 -53.39 -49.74
C VAL A 399 -22.08 -53.47 -50.85
N THR A 400 -22.44 -54.69 -51.26
CA THR A 400 -23.45 -54.96 -52.31
C THR A 400 -24.82 -55.36 -51.77
N VAL A 401 -24.93 -55.55 -50.44
CA VAL A 401 -26.19 -55.90 -49.78
C VAL A 401 -27.19 -54.76 -49.97
N LYS A 402 -28.41 -55.11 -50.41
CA LYS A 402 -29.48 -54.14 -50.66
C LYS A 402 -30.35 -53.96 -49.42
N VAL A 403 -30.65 -52.71 -49.09
CA VAL A 403 -31.71 -52.36 -48.14
C VAL A 403 -33.02 -52.20 -48.90
N THR A 404 -34.04 -52.96 -48.51
CA THR A 404 -35.34 -52.97 -49.20
C THR A 404 -36.33 -52.09 -48.44
N PRO A 405 -36.92 -51.06 -49.07
CA PRO A 405 -37.93 -50.23 -48.42
C PRO A 405 -39.26 -51.00 -48.32
N VAL A 406 -40.08 -50.64 -47.33
CA VAL A 406 -41.40 -51.24 -47.08
C VAL A 406 -42.39 -50.13 -46.82
N VAL A 407 -43.45 -50.06 -47.63
CA VAL A 407 -44.66 -49.32 -47.25
C VAL A 407 -45.47 -50.18 -46.29
N GLN A 408 -45.73 -49.68 -45.08
CA GLN A 408 -46.35 -50.50 -44.04
C GLN A 408 -47.86 -50.33 -44.06
N CYS A 409 -48.30 -49.08 -43.96
CA CYS A 409 -49.70 -48.73 -43.97
C CYS A 409 -49.92 -47.22 -44.20
N VAL A 410 -51.17 -46.84 -44.47
CA VAL A 410 -51.61 -45.44 -44.60
C VAL A 410 -52.75 -45.17 -43.62
N THR A 411 -52.64 -44.07 -42.87
CA THR A 411 -53.73 -43.53 -42.03
C THR A 411 -54.48 -42.44 -42.80
N ASP A 412 -55.82 -42.52 -42.88
CA ASP A 412 -56.67 -41.39 -43.31
C ASP A 412 -57.03 -40.58 -42.07
N ARG A 413 -56.53 -39.35 -41.98
CA ARG A 413 -56.76 -38.44 -40.86
C ARG A 413 -58.10 -37.72 -40.96
N GLY A 414 -58.80 -37.86 -42.09
CA GLY A 414 -60.07 -37.20 -42.38
C GLY A 414 -59.95 -36.07 -43.41
N SER A 415 -61.08 -35.69 -44.01
CA SER A 415 -61.14 -34.70 -45.09
C SER A 415 -60.83 -33.27 -44.66
N ARG A 416 -60.82 -32.98 -43.34
CA ARG A 416 -60.55 -31.65 -42.78
C ARG A 416 -59.08 -31.45 -42.39
N GLN A 417 -58.24 -32.48 -42.54
CA GLN A 417 -56.87 -32.50 -42.08
C GLN A 417 -55.91 -32.27 -43.25
N THR A 418 -54.88 -31.47 -43.02
CA THR A 418 -53.86 -31.15 -44.03
C THR A 418 -52.47 -31.48 -43.47
N PRO A 419 -51.75 -32.48 -44.01
CA PRO A 419 -52.16 -33.42 -45.06
C PRO A 419 -53.19 -34.45 -44.57
N ARG A 420 -54.10 -34.86 -45.48
CA ARG A 420 -55.19 -35.82 -45.20
C ARG A 420 -54.68 -37.21 -44.86
N TYR A 421 -53.72 -37.72 -45.62
CA TYR A 421 -53.18 -39.05 -45.43
C TYR A 421 -51.78 -38.98 -44.81
N GLU A 422 -51.44 -40.00 -44.03
CA GLU A 422 -50.08 -40.22 -43.53
C GLU A 422 -49.64 -41.65 -43.86
N ALA A 423 -48.59 -41.76 -44.67
CA ALA A 423 -47.95 -43.04 -44.99
C ALA A 423 -46.84 -43.35 -43.98
N ARG A 424 -46.79 -44.59 -43.49
CA ARG A 424 -45.72 -45.09 -42.63
C ARG A 424 -44.78 -45.98 -43.43
N PHE A 425 -43.49 -45.67 -43.36
CA PHE A 425 -42.45 -46.42 -44.07
C PHE A 425 -41.54 -47.14 -43.07
N GLY A 426 -41.09 -48.32 -43.48
CA GLY A 426 -40.06 -49.10 -42.82
C GLY A 426 -39.09 -49.65 -43.86
N TYR A 427 -38.17 -50.50 -43.45
CA TYR A 427 -37.26 -51.16 -44.36
C TYR A 427 -36.81 -52.51 -43.79
N THR A 428 -36.20 -53.34 -44.64
CA THR A 428 -35.43 -54.51 -44.21
C THR A 428 -34.01 -54.36 -44.69
N ASN A 429 -33.08 -54.34 -43.75
CA ASN A 429 -31.66 -54.47 -44.01
C ASN A 429 -31.24 -55.91 -43.63
N PRO A 430 -30.99 -56.80 -44.61
CA PRO A 430 -30.61 -58.18 -44.32
C PRO A 430 -29.15 -58.32 -43.84
N ALA A 431 -28.35 -57.24 -43.86
CA ALA A 431 -27.02 -57.27 -43.27
C ALA A 431 -27.09 -57.33 -41.74
N GLY A 432 -26.10 -57.98 -41.12
CA GLY A 432 -25.91 -57.98 -39.66
C GLY A 432 -25.34 -56.68 -39.09
N TYR A 433 -25.26 -55.62 -39.89
CA TYR A 433 -24.67 -54.32 -39.55
C TYR A 433 -25.45 -53.18 -40.22
N ALA A 434 -25.26 -51.94 -39.75
CA ALA A 434 -25.95 -50.80 -40.36
C ALA A 434 -25.35 -50.45 -41.72
N ILE A 435 -26.17 -50.00 -42.68
CA ILE A 435 -25.70 -49.54 -44.00
C ILE A 435 -26.00 -48.06 -44.16
N VAL A 436 -25.02 -47.28 -44.59
CA VAL A 436 -25.20 -45.87 -44.97
C VAL A 436 -25.61 -45.82 -46.43
N ILE A 437 -26.78 -45.22 -46.67
CA ILE A 437 -27.29 -44.90 -48.00
C ILE A 437 -27.61 -43.40 -47.98
N PRO A 438 -26.69 -42.54 -48.48
CA PRO A 438 -26.89 -41.10 -48.45
C PRO A 438 -28.11 -40.73 -49.28
N THR A 439 -28.80 -39.65 -48.89
CA THR A 439 -29.88 -39.10 -49.70
C THR A 439 -29.27 -38.42 -50.91
N THR A 440 -29.33 -39.07 -52.07
CA THR A 440 -28.87 -38.53 -53.34
C THR A 440 -30.06 -38.32 -54.27
N ALA A 441 -29.83 -37.70 -55.43
CA ALA A 441 -30.89 -37.53 -56.42
C ALA A 441 -31.40 -38.88 -56.98
N THR A 442 -30.59 -39.93 -56.94
CA THR A 442 -30.89 -41.22 -57.60
C THR A 442 -31.17 -42.36 -56.62
N GLU A 443 -30.79 -42.23 -55.35
CA GLU A 443 -30.99 -43.23 -54.30
C GLU A 443 -31.40 -42.59 -52.97
N ASN A 444 -32.26 -43.29 -52.22
CA ASN A 444 -32.84 -42.83 -50.96
C ASN A 444 -33.60 -41.49 -51.11
N THR A 445 -34.57 -41.49 -52.01
CA THR A 445 -35.24 -40.28 -52.50
C THR A 445 -36.74 -40.52 -52.74
N PHE A 446 -37.55 -39.48 -52.56
CA PHE A 446 -38.93 -39.48 -53.01
C PHE A 446 -39.04 -38.95 -54.44
N THR A 447 -39.92 -39.56 -55.23
CA THR A 447 -40.17 -39.12 -56.62
C THR A 447 -40.89 -37.78 -56.69
N SER A 448 -41.59 -37.40 -55.61
CA SER A 448 -42.30 -36.12 -55.46
C SER A 448 -41.43 -35.09 -54.74
N SER A 449 -41.53 -33.81 -55.13
CA SER A 449 -40.81 -32.71 -54.47
C SER A 449 -41.44 -32.26 -53.14
N PRO A 450 -40.64 -31.81 -52.14
CA PRO A 450 -39.21 -32.10 -51.97
C PRO A 450 -38.91 -33.60 -51.88
N SER A 451 -37.79 -34.00 -52.50
CA SER A 451 -37.28 -35.39 -52.50
C SER A 451 -36.79 -35.86 -51.13
N LEU A 452 -36.49 -34.92 -50.23
CA LEU A 452 -36.13 -35.14 -48.83
C LEU A 452 -37.36 -34.89 -47.94
N ARG A 453 -37.83 -35.96 -47.30
CA ARG A 453 -39.07 -36.01 -46.51
C ARG A 453 -38.83 -36.60 -45.11
N GLY A 454 -37.58 -36.63 -44.66
CA GLY A 454 -37.20 -37.24 -43.38
C GLY A 454 -36.77 -38.71 -43.46
N GLN A 455 -36.49 -39.24 -44.66
CA GLN A 455 -35.90 -40.57 -44.80
C GLN A 455 -34.53 -40.65 -44.08
N PRO A 456 -34.22 -41.75 -43.37
CA PRO A 456 -32.94 -41.92 -42.70
C PRO A 456 -31.81 -42.11 -43.72
N GLN A 457 -30.58 -41.77 -43.34
CA GLN A 457 -29.39 -42.05 -44.15
C GLN A 457 -28.63 -43.30 -43.67
N ILE A 458 -28.90 -43.75 -42.45
CA ILE A 458 -28.26 -44.92 -41.84
C ILE A 458 -29.33 -45.95 -41.49
N PHE A 459 -29.19 -47.14 -42.05
CA PHE A 459 -30.17 -48.21 -42.00
C PHE A 459 -29.65 -49.33 -41.11
N ARG A 460 -30.14 -49.42 -39.86
CA ARG A 460 -29.77 -50.46 -38.88
C ARG A 460 -30.13 -51.86 -39.41
N ALA A 461 -29.45 -52.89 -38.91
CA ALA A 461 -29.73 -54.28 -39.28
C ALA A 461 -31.19 -54.70 -38.99
N GLY A 462 -31.68 -55.68 -39.75
CA GLY A 462 -33.00 -56.30 -39.57
C GLY A 462 -34.16 -55.54 -40.21
N THR A 463 -35.38 -55.98 -39.88
CA THR A 463 -36.63 -55.32 -40.31
C THR A 463 -36.98 -54.20 -39.33
N GLN A 464 -36.93 -52.97 -39.81
CA GLN A 464 -37.23 -51.76 -39.06
C GLN A 464 -38.61 -51.25 -39.47
N ARG A 465 -39.48 -51.06 -38.49
CA ARG A 465 -40.88 -50.65 -38.69
C ARG A 465 -41.10 -49.23 -38.19
N ASN A 466 -42.06 -48.51 -38.78
CA ASN A 466 -42.46 -47.14 -38.41
C ASN A 466 -41.26 -46.19 -38.30
N VAL A 467 -40.34 -46.27 -39.26
CA VAL A 467 -39.06 -45.56 -39.22
C VAL A 467 -39.27 -44.06 -39.41
N PHE A 468 -40.15 -43.70 -40.34
CA PHE A 468 -40.57 -42.33 -40.58
C PHE A 468 -41.95 -42.31 -41.24
N THR A 469 -42.59 -41.14 -41.25
CA THR A 469 -43.89 -40.94 -41.89
C THR A 469 -43.83 -39.82 -42.92
N VAL A 470 -44.69 -39.90 -43.92
CA VAL A 470 -44.86 -38.84 -44.93
C VAL A 470 -46.32 -38.54 -45.09
N GLY A 471 -46.68 -37.28 -44.85
CA GLY A 471 -48.02 -36.78 -45.09
C GLY A 471 -48.25 -36.43 -46.56
N PHE A 472 -49.43 -36.73 -47.09
CA PHE A 472 -49.84 -36.36 -48.45
C PHE A 472 -51.35 -36.09 -48.55
N ALA A 473 -51.76 -35.20 -49.45
CA ALA A 473 -53.16 -34.80 -49.59
C ALA A 473 -53.96 -35.77 -50.48
N SER A 474 -53.37 -36.21 -51.59
CA SER A 474 -53.96 -37.15 -52.56
C SER A 474 -52.83 -37.76 -53.42
N GLY A 475 -53.18 -38.72 -54.28
CA GLY A 475 -52.22 -39.37 -55.19
C GLY A 475 -51.32 -40.39 -54.51
N THR A 476 -50.17 -40.65 -55.13
CA THR A 476 -49.22 -41.70 -54.72
C THR A 476 -47.89 -41.08 -54.30
N GLN A 477 -47.35 -41.49 -53.15
CA GLN A 477 -46.01 -41.16 -52.68
C GLN A 477 -45.09 -42.35 -52.87
N SER A 478 -44.04 -42.19 -53.69
CA SER A 478 -43.10 -43.28 -53.98
C SER A 478 -41.73 -42.99 -53.39
N TRP A 479 -41.25 -43.90 -52.54
CA TRP A 479 -39.91 -43.85 -51.97
C TRP A 479 -39.02 -44.86 -52.68
N ARG A 480 -37.95 -44.37 -53.30
CA ARG A 480 -36.90 -45.17 -53.91
C ARG A 480 -35.73 -45.31 -52.95
N LEU A 481 -35.39 -46.54 -52.59
CA LEU A 481 -34.25 -46.89 -51.76
C LEU A 481 -33.47 -48.04 -52.42
N ASN A 482 -32.17 -47.84 -52.62
CA ASN A 482 -31.27 -48.87 -53.13
C ASN A 482 -31.71 -49.54 -54.45
N GLY A 483 -32.37 -48.78 -55.32
CA GLY A 483 -32.91 -49.28 -56.59
C GLY A 483 -34.29 -49.96 -56.50
N THR A 484 -34.87 -50.10 -55.30
CA THR A 484 -36.24 -50.59 -55.11
C THR A 484 -37.17 -49.43 -54.78
N THR A 485 -38.37 -49.42 -55.37
CA THR A 485 -39.39 -48.39 -55.13
C THR A 485 -40.61 -49.02 -54.48
N VAL A 486 -41.11 -48.39 -53.41
CA VAL A 486 -42.41 -48.69 -52.81
C VAL A 486 -43.29 -47.46 -52.86
N SER A 487 -44.60 -47.66 -52.96
CA SER A 487 -45.57 -46.59 -53.17
C SER A 487 -46.69 -46.68 -52.15
N ALA A 488 -47.03 -45.54 -51.56
CA ALA A 488 -48.18 -45.36 -50.69
C ALA A 488 -49.25 -44.51 -51.38
N SER A 489 -50.51 -44.92 -51.26
CA SER A 489 -51.68 -44.26 -51.83
C SER A 489 -52.87 -44.42 -50.86
N PRO A 490 -54.00 -43.73 -51.10
CA PRO A 490 -55.20 -43.92 -50.27
C PRO A 490 -55.76 -45.35 -50.25
N SER A 491 -55.40 -46.17 -51.24
CA SER A 491 -55.79 -47.59 -51.33
C SER A 491 -54.77 -48.55 -50.71
N THR A 492 -53.64 -48.04 -50.23
CA THR A 492 -52.67 -48.86 -49.48
C THR A 492 -53.29 -49.37 -48.20
N ARG A 493 -52.85 -50.54 -47.72
CA ARG A 493 -53.29 -51.16 -46.46
C ARG A 493 -53.40 -50.10 -45.35
N ARG A 494 -54.53 -50.05 -44.65
CA ARG A 494 -54.73 -49.10 -43.55
C ARG A 494 -53.93 -49.49 -42.31
N CYS A 495 -53.48 -48.45 -41.60
CA CYS A 495 -53.12 -48.57 -40.21
C CYS A 495 -54.45 -48.65 -39.42
#